data_AF-A0A7X3BX73-F1
#
_entry.id   AF-A0A7X3BX73-F1
#
_cell.length_a   1.000
_cell.length_b   1.000
_cell.length_c   1.000
_cell.angle_alpha   90.00
_cell.angle_beta   90.00
_cell.angle_gamma   90.00
#
_symmetry.space_group_name_H-M   'P 1'
#
loop_
_entity.id
_entity.type
_entity.pdbx_description
1 polymer ?
#
loop_
_entity_poly.entity_id
_entity_poly.type
_entity_poly.pdbx_seq_one_letter_code
_entity_poly.pdbx_strand_id
1 'polypeptide(L)'
;MNLQEAKKIYFRLVQDYNLFFISTNRTSAFGVKFGAKENYYRFGLIPDLAELLPEKDKKAVLEFTESIVEGIEEYRSKRSELKESMRQIFSNKFLTSRQKEAQAQKLHDEVVTFLNKLVKKNKKVYEKQLQEFSQVYDILKQVKGKLGKFADNDIIPESFDLYGNCYECLEENYSLEFADQLYKPEPELSKRDYQYYQSKGEDQSYGQHNERVFEEIGHLSGWKLQEYWQNRGFKSQTEWLAQNHEDMKEQEEIKHIENLKKDLAYEQMMKSEDGSGLFKKFLKGITNATN
;
A
#
# COMPACT_ATOMS: atom_id res chain seq x y z
N MET A 1 14.84 40.91 20.99
CA MET A 1 13.59 41.25 20.27
C MET A 1 12.73 42.23 21.08
N ASN A 2 12.20 43.27 20.46
CA ASN A 2 11.24 44.20 21.06
C ASN A 2 9.77 43.84 20.70
N LEU A 3 8.79 44.53 21.30
CA LEU A 3 7.36 44.23 21.07
C LEU A 3 6.91 44.49 19.62
N GLN A 4 7.46 45.52 18.96
CA GLN A 4 7.08 45.86 17.59
C GLN A 4 7.57 44.81 16.59
N GLU A 5 8.79 44.29 16.77
CA GLU A 5 9.34 43.15 16.02
C GLU A 5 8.49 41.90 16.22
N ALA A 6 8.16 41.56 17.47
CA ALA A 6 7.32 40.40 17.79
C ALA A 6 5.93 40.49 17.13
N LYS A 7 5.31 41.68 17.11
CA LYS A 7 4.03 41.90 16.42
C LYS A 7 4.17 41.70 14.90
N LYS A 8 5.24 42.22 14.27
CA LYS A 8 5.47 42.04 12.83
C LYS A 8 5.59 40.56 12.46
N ILE A 9 6.38 39.80 13.21
CA ILE A 9 6.53 38.35 13.02
C ILE A 9 5.17 37.67 13.17
N TYR A 10 4.44 37.96 14.25
CA TYR A 10 3.12 37.36 14.48
C TYR A 10 2.14 37.65 13.35
N PHE A 11 2.02 38.89 12.87
CA PHE A 11 1.09 39.21 11.79
C PHE A 11 1.44 38.48 10.48
N ARG A 12 2.73 38.30 10.18
CA ARG A 12 3.16 37.48 9.04
C ARG A 12 2.75 36.01 9.23
N LEU A 13 3.04 35.45 10.40
CA LEU A 13 2.64 34.09 10.76
C LEU A 13 1.12 33.87 10.74
N VAL A 14 0.32 34.87 11.13
CA VAL A 14 -1.16 34.85 11.03
C VAL A 14 -1.58 34.75 9.56
N GLN A 15 -0.96 35.53 8.66
CA GLN A 15 -1.28 35.49 7.23
C GLN A 15 -0.99 34.11 6.64
N ASP A 16 0.17 33.53 6.96
CA ASP A 16 0.56 32.21 6.48
C ASP A 16 -0.30 31.10 7.09
N TYR A 17 -0.62 31.20 8.38
CA TYR A 17 -1.56 30.28 9.02
C TYR A 17 -2.92 30.30 8.33
N ASN A 18 -3.42 31.48 7.99
CA ASN A 18 -4.66 31.60 7.22
C ASN A 18 -4.55 31.01 5.81
N LEU A 19 -3.39 31.18 5.15
CA LEU A 19 -3.14 30.66 3.82
C LEU A 19 -3.12 29.12 3.80
N PHE A 20 -2.41 28.50 4.75
CA PHE A 20 -2.12 27.06 4.74
C PHE A 20 -3.04 26.20 5.61
N PHE A 21 -3.80 26.80 6.54
CA PHE A 21 -4.60 26.06 7.52
C PHE A 21 -6.08 26.47 7.56
N ILE A 22 -6.41 27.77 7.63
CA ILE A 22 -7.83 28.21 7.74
C ILE A 22 -8.56 28.24 6.38
N SER A 23 -7.84 28.18 5.25
CA SER A 23 -8.44 28.14 3.91
C SER A 23 -9.14 26.80 3.55
N THR A 24 -9.64 26.07 4.56
CA THR A 24 -10.17 24.69 4.58
C THR A 24 -11.40 24.39 3.74
N ASN A 25 -11.79 25.23 2.77
CA ASN A 25 -12.91 24.93 1.87
C ASN A 25 -12.64 25.21 0.40
N ARG A 26 -11.38 25.41 -0.01
CA ARG A 26 -11.06 25.59 -1.43
C ARG A 26 -9.84 24.77 -1.82
N THR A 27 -10.01 23.96 -2.86
CA THR A 27 -8.90 23.51 -3.70
C THR A 27 -8.11 24.75 -4.10
N SER A 28 -6.79 24.77 -3.88
CA SER A 28 -5.98 25.87 -4.42
C SER A 28 -6.14 25.92 -5.95
N ALA A 29 -5.81 27.06 -6.57
CA ALA A 29 -5.73 27.16 -8.03
C ALA A 29 -4.73 26.14 -8.65
N PHE A 30 -3.95 25.46 -7.80
CA PHE A 30 -2.98 24.42 -8.14
C PHE A 30 -3.42 23.00 -7.74
N GLY A 31 -4.67 22.78 -7.32
CA GLY A 31 -5.19 21.43 -7.04
C GLY A 31 -4.75 20.82 -5.70
N VAL A 32 -4.04 21.56 -4.85
CA VAL A 32 -3.46 21.05 -3.60
C VAL A 32 -4.41 21.33 -2.41
N LYS A 33 -4.68 20.30 -1.59
CA LYS A 33 -5.45 20.43 -0.34
C LYS A 33 -4.54 20.95 0.78
N PHE A 34 -4.76 22.19 1.21
CA PHE A 34 -4.02 22.84 2.31
C PHE A 34 -4.88 22.91 3.58
N GLY A 35 -5.09 21.78 4.24
CA GLY A 35 -5.93 21.69 5.44
C GLY A 35 -5.27 21.01 6.64
N ALA A 36 -3.94 20.95 6.67
CA ALA A 36 -3.19 20.19 7.66
C ALA A 36 -2.17 21.10 8.36
N LYS A 37 -2.05 20.99 9.69
CA LYS A 37 -1.21 21.88 10.52
C LYS A 37 0.27 21.78 10.12
N GLU A 38 0.68 20.64 9.56
CA GLU A 38 2.02 20.39 9.05
C GLU A 38 2.37 21.27 7.84
N ASN A 39 1.38 21.61 6.99
CA ASN A 39 1.62 22.52 5.86
C ASN A 39 1.93 23.93 6.37
N TYR A 40 1.21 24.39 7.39
CA TYR A 40 1.54 25.66 8.03
C TYR A 40 2.96 25.62 8.62
N TYR A 41 3.31 24.55 9.33
CA TYR A 41 4.65 24.42 9.89
C TYR A 41 5.74 24.44 8.82
N ARG A 42 5.58 23.64 7.76
CA ARG A 42 6.54 23.48 6.68
C ARG A 42 6.70 24.73 5.81
N PHE A 43 5.60 25.39 5.46
CA PHE A 43 5.60 26.45 4.44
C PHE A 43 5.45 27.86 4.99
N GLY A 44 4.99 28.02 6.24
CA GLY A 44 4.85 29.31 6.90
C GLY A 44 5.78 29.42 8.11
N LEU A 45 5.45 28.72 9.20
CA LEU A 45 6.10 28.89 10.51
C LEU A 45 7.63 28.73 10.46
N ILE A 46 8.12 27.58 9.99
CA ILE A 46 9.55 27.29 10.04
C ILE A 46 10.33 28.23 9.09
N PRO A 47 9.94 28.40 7.81
CA PRO A 47 10.65 29.32 6.93
C PRO A 47 10.66 30.77 7.42
N ASP A 48 9.54 31.28 7.91
CA ASP A 48 9.44 32.66 8.38
C ASP A 48 10.32 32.95 9.59
N LEU A 49 10.46 31.97 10.50
CA LEU A 49 11.33 32.11 11.65
C LEU A 49 12.80 31.87 11.29
N ALA A 50 13.07 31.00 10.32
CA ALA A 50 14.43 30.78 9.82
C ALA A 50 15.04 32.04 9.17
N GLU A 51 14.22 32.94 8.59
CA GLU A 51 14.68 34.25 8.07
C GLU A 51 15.31 35.16 9.14
N LEU A 52 15.09 34.87 10.43
CA LEU A 52 15.65 35.63 11.54
C LEU A 52 16.99 35.07 12.03
N LEU A 53 17.41 33.92 11.49
CA LEU A 53 18.66 33.26 11.81
C LEU A 53 19.81 33.73 10.90
N PRO A 54 21.07 33.57 11.32
CA PRO A 54 22.20 33.72 10.42
C PRO A 54 22.07 32.79 9.22
N GLU A 55 22.58 33.21 8.05
CA GLU A 55 22.40 32.49 6.78
C GLU A 55 22.77 31.00 6.85
N LYS A 56 23.85 30.68 7.57
CA LYS A 56 24.29 29.30 7.79
C LYS A 56 23.22 28.46 8.52
N ASP A 57 22.65 29.02 9.58
CA ASP A 57 21.71 28.32 10.45
C ASP A 57 20.32 28.25 9.80
N LYS A 58 19.91 29.33 9.11
CA LYS A 58 18.72 29.35 8.24
C LYS A 58 18.77 28.21 7.24
N LYS A 59 19.89 28.08 6.52
CA LYS A 59 20.07 27.02 5.51
C LYS A 59 19.96 25.63 6.15
N ALA A 60 20.60 25.41 7.29
CA ALA A 60 20.54 24.13 7.99
C ALA A 60 19.11 23.75 8.42
N VAL A 61 18.35 24.70 8.98
CA VAL A 61 16.94 24.49 9.38
C VAL A 61 16.06 24.14 8.18
N LEU A 62 16.23 24.84 7.06
CA LEU A 62 15.45 24.60 5.84
C LEU A 62 15.80 23.26 5.19
N GLU A 63 17.09 22.92 5.07
CA GLU A 63 17.54 21.62 4.54
C GLU A 63 17.05 20.46 5.42
N PHE A 64 17.08 20.63 6.75
CA PHE A 64 16.55 19.62 7.66
C PHE A 64 15.03 19.47 7.51
N THR A 65 14.29 20.58 7.37
CA THR A 65 12.84 20.57 7.09
C THR A 65 12.52 19.82 5.80
N GLU A 66 13.29 20.09 4.74
CA GLU A 66 13.14 19.41 3.45
C GLU A 66 13.43 17.90 3.56
N SER A 67 14.45 17.50 4.33
CA SER A 67 14.76 16.09 4.55
C SER A 67 13.63 15.30 5.24
N ILE A 68 12.92 15.91 6.20
CA ILE A 68 11.76 15.31 6.87
C ILE A 68 10.65 15.09 5.84
N VAL A 69 10.36 16.12 5.07
CA VAL A 69 9.32 16.11 4.04
C VAL A 69 9.59 15.03 3.01
N GLU A 70 10.80 14.99 2.47
CA GLU A 70 11.20 13.98 1.48
C GLU A 70 11.01 12.57 2.04
N GLY A 71 11.36 12.34 3.31
CA GLY A 71 11.15 11.05 3.97
C GLY A 71 9.67 10.65 4.11
N ILE A 72 8.79 11.62 4.38
CA ILE A 72 7.33 11.39 4.44
C ILE A 72 6.77 11.09 3.03
N GLU A 73 7.15 11.87 2.03
CA GLU A 73 6.69 11.69 0.66
C GLU A 73 7.25 10.41 0.01
N GLU A 74 8.50 10.05 0.30
CA GLU A 74 9.10 8.77 -0.10
C GLU A 74 8.29 7.59 0.46
N TYR A 75 7.92 7.65 1.74
CA TYR A 75 7.08 6.63 2.39
C TYR A 75 5.69 6.52 1.75
N ARG A 76 4.99 7.66 1.56
CA ARG A 76 3.65 7.71 0.95
C ARG A 76 3.62 7.24 -0.50
N SER A 77 4.62 7.65 -1.27
CA SER A 77 4.81 7.22 -2.66
C SER A 77 5.01 5.72 -2.72
N LYS A 78 5.90 5.18 -1.87
CA LYS A 78 6.15 3.73 -1.84
C LYS A 78 4.92 2.92 -1.45
N ARG A 79 4.11 3.37 -0.49
CA ARG A 79 2.82 2.72 -0.16
C ARG A 79 1.87 2.70 -1.35
N SER A 80 1.78 3.80 -2.09
CA SER A 80 0.92 3.90 -3.26
C SER A 80 1.37 2.94 -4.37
N GLU A 81 2.69 2.86 -4.62
CA GLU A 81 3.30 1.90 -5.55
C GLU A 81 2.95 0.45 -5.16
N LEU A 82 3.19 0.08 -3.90
CA LEU A 82 2.95 -1.29 -3.40
C LEU A 82 1.46 -1.68 -3.48
N LYS A 83 0.54 -0.74 -3.20
CA LYS A 83 -0.90 -0.96 -3.35
C LYS A 83 -1.28 -1.26 -4.80
N GLU A 84 -0.71 -0.51 -5.75
CA GLU A 84 -0.96 -0.72 -7.16
C GLU A 84 -0.35 -2.04 -7.65
N SER A 85 0.86 -2.41 -7.20
CA SER A 85 1.45 -3.72 -7.47
C SER A 85 0.56 -4.87 -6.99
N MET A 86 0.00 -4.77 -5.77
CA MET A 86 -0.91 -5.79 -5.24
C MET A 86 -2.18 -5.89 -6.08
N ARG A 87 -2.76 -4.75 -6.48
CA ARG A 87 -3.92 -4.69 -7.36
C ARG A 87 -3.66 -5.34 -8.72
N GLN A 88 -2.48 -5.13 -9.29
CA GLN A 88 -2.07 -5.73 -10.56
C GLN A 88 -1.97 -7.26 -10.46
N ILE A 89 -1.46 -7.80 -9.34
CA ILE A 89 -1.43 -9.25 -9.11
C ILE A 89 -2.85 -9.83 -9.17
N PHE A 90 -3.78 -9.29 -8.38
CA PHE A 90 -5.13 -9.85 -8.28
C PHE A 90 -5.98 -9.67 -9.55
N SER A 91 -5.79 -8.55 -10.26
CA SER A 91 -6.49 -8.27 -11.52
C SER A 91 -5.93 -9.02 -12.73
N ASN A 92 -4.77 -9.67 -12.60
CA ASN A 92 -4.17 -10.37 -13.73
C ASN A 92 -4.98 -11.63 -14.09
N LYS A 93 -5.64 -11.59 -15.26
CA LYS A 93 -6.45 -12.70 -15.78
C LYS A 93 -5.64 -13.87 -16.35
N PHE A 94 -4.30 -13.73 -16.40
CA PHE A 94 -3.38 -14.76 -16.92
C PHE A 94 -2.58 -15.44 -15.81
N LEU A 95 -2.95 -15.20 -14.55
CA LEU A 95 -2.43 -15.91 -13.39
C LEU A 95 -3.53 -16.77 -12.78
N THR A 96 -3.16 -17.96 -12.34
CA THR A 96 -4.01 -18.82 -11.51
C THR A 96 -4.14 -18.27 -10.10
N SER A 97 -5.12 -18.75 -9.34
CA SER A 97 -5.31 -18.38 -7.94
C SER A 97 -4.05 -18.69 -7.13
N ARG A 98 -3.43 -19.86 -7.33
CA ARG A 98 -2.18 -20.24 -6.66
C ARG A 98 -1.01 -19.31 -7.00
N GLN A 99 -0.87 -18.93 -8.28
CA GLN A 99 0.17 -17.99 -8.69
C GLN A 99 -0.04 -16.60 -8.10
N LYS A 100 -1.30 -16.15 -8.00
CA LYS A 100 -1.64 -14.88 -7.35
C LYS A 100 -1.30 -14.90 -5.88
N GLU A 101 -1.69 -15.96 -5.15
CA GLU A 101 -1.36 -16.12 -3.73
C GLU A 101 0.16 -16.10 -3.50
N ALA A 102 0.93 -16.84 -4.31
CA ALA A 102 2.39 -16.85 -4.18
C ALA A 102 3.02 -15.48 -4.43
N GLN A 103 2.56 -14.75 -5.44
CA GLN A 103 3.05 -13.40 -5.73
C GLN A 103 2.60 -12.38 -4.66
N ALA A 104 1.37 -12.49 -4.17
CA ALA A 104 0.83 -11.64 -3.12
C ALA A 104 1.57 -11.86 -1.79
N GLN A 105 1.88 -13.11 -1.43
CA GLN A 105 2.68 -13.42 -0.26
C GLN A 105 4.08 -12.82 -0.35
N LYS A 106 4.73 -12.97 -1.51
CA LYS A 106 6.06 -12.37 -1.72
C LYS A 106 6.01 -10.84 -1.60
N LEU A 107 4.99 -10.22 -2.20
CA LEU A 107 4.81 -8.77 -2.11
C LEU A 107 4.50 -8.32 -0.68
N HIS A 108 3.73 -9.10 0.10
CA HIS A 108 3.48 -8.86 1.52
C HIS A 108 4.80 -8.78 2.32
N ASP A 109 5.68 -9.76 2.15
CA ASP A 109 6.99 -9.78 2.82
C ASP A 109 7.87 -8.59 2.37
N GLU A 110 7.81 -8.23 1.09
CA GLU A 110 8.50 -7.06 0.53
C GLU A 110 7.97 -5.74 1.08
N VAL A 111 6.66 -5.58 1.26
CA VAL A 111 6.02 -4.40 1.86
C VAL A 111 6.59 -4.15 3.25
N VAL A 112 6.60 -5.19 4.10
CA VAL A 112 7.13 -5.10 5.46
C VAL A 112 8.60 -4.67 5.43
N THR A 113 9.40 -5.30 4.56
CA THR A 113 10.83 -5.02 4.46
C THR A 113 11.12 -3.59 3.98
N PHE A 114 10.47 -3.15 2.90
CA PHE A 114 10.72 -1.82 2.33
C PHE A 114 10.23 -0.70 3.23
N LEU A 115 9.01 -0.80 3.76
CA LEU A 115 8.45 0.25 4.61
C LEU A 115 9.21 0.35 5.93
N ASN A 116 9.61 -0.78 6.55
CA ASN A 116 10.42 -0.73 7.78
C ASN A 116 11.79 -0.06 7.55
N LYS A 117 12.39 -0.20 6.36
CA LYS A 117 13.62 0.52 6.04
C LYS A 117 13.41 2.04 6.03
N LEU A 118 12.30 2.50 5.43
CA LEU A 118 11.93 3.92 5.40
C LEU A 118 11.56 4.43 6.80
N VAL A 119 10.80 3.66 7.57
CA VAL A 119 10.46 3.96 8.96
C VAL A 119 11.71 4.16 9.80
N LYS A 120 12.69 3.26 9.71
CA LYS A 120 13.98 3.39 10.41
C LYS A 120 14.77 4.63 10.00
N LYS A 121 14.73 5.00 8.71
CA LYS A 121 15.36 6.24 8.20
C LYS A 121 14.66 7.47 8.80
N ASN A 122 13.33 7.53 8.72
CA ASN A 122 12.52 8.62 9.24
C ASN A 122 12.65 8.78 10.76
N LYS A 123 12.66 7.67 11.52
CA LYS A 123 12.85 7.69 12.97
C LYS A 123 14.17 8.33 13.39
N LYS A 124 15.27 8.06 12.68
CA LYS A 124 16.57 8.71 12.94
C LYS A 124 16.55 10.22 12.68
N VAL A 125 15.75 10.68 11.72
CA VAL A 125 15.57 12.11 11.45
C VAL A 125 14.68 12.72 12.54
N TYR A 126 13.58 12.04 12.90
CA TYR A 126 12.66 12.43 13.95
C TYR A 126 13.35 12.65 15.30
N GLU A 127 14.25 11.74 15.71
CA GLU A 127 15.01 11.84 16.96
C GLU A 127 15.88 13.10 17.05
N LYS A 128 16.26 13.69 15.91
CA LYS A 128 17.05 14.94 15.84
C LYS A 128 16.19 16.19 15.80
N GLN A 129 14.89 16.06 15.54
CA GLN A 129 13.99 17.18 15.25
C GLN A 129 14.01 18.26 16.35
N LEU A 130 14.00 17.85 17.62
CA LEU A 130 14.04 18.79 18.74
C LEU A 130 15.33 19.62 18.77
N GLN A 131 16.47 18.99 18.48
CA GLN A 131 17.77 19.64 18.50
C GLN A 131 17.95 20.58 17.31
N GLU A 132 17.63 20.10 16.11
CA GLU A 132 17.80 20.84 14.85
C GLU A 132 16.88 22.07 14.80
N PHE A 133 15.70 22.01 15.43
CA PHE A 133 14.79 23.16 15.53
C PHE A 133 14.92 23.99 16.81
N SER A 134 15.94 23.74 17.64
CA SER A 134 16.15 24.46 18.91
C SER A 134 16.13 25.99 18.76
N GLN A 135 16.84 26.53 17.76
CA GLN A 135 16.88 27.97 17.50
C GLN A 135 15.52 28.54 17.07
N VAL A 136 14.73 27.76 16.32
CA VAL A 136 13.35 28.13 15.93
C VAL A 136 12.47 28.18 17.18
N TYR A 137 12.59 27.21 18.09
CA TYR A 137 11.87 27.20 19.37
C TYR A 137 12.25 28.38 20.27
N ASP A 138 13.52 28.78 20.29
CA ASP A 138 13.96 29.95 21.03
C ASP A 138 13.34 31.25 20.50
N ILE A 139 13.21 31.38 19.18
CA ILE A 139 12.51 32.51 18.56
C ILE A 139 11.02 32.49 18.93
N LEU A 140 10.35 31.34 18.80
CA LEU A 140 8.94 31.19 19.19
C LEU A 140 8.70 31.65 20.63
N LYS A 141 9.56 31.19 21.56
CA LYS A 141 9.50 31.57 22.97
C LYS A 141 9.70 33.06 23.19
N GLN A 142 10.62 33.69 22.46
CA GLN A 142 10.84 35.14 22.53
C GLN A 142 9.63 35.93 22.01
N VAL A 143 9.08 35.54 20.86
CA VAL A 143 7.90 36.20 20.28
C VAL A 143 6.71 36.06 21.24
N LYS A 144 6.42 34.85 21.71
CA LYS A 144 5.35 34.57 22.67
C LYS A 144 5.53 35.36 23.98
N GLY A 145 6.75 35.39 24.52
CA GLY A 145 7.07 36.15 25.73
C GLY A 145 6.85 37.66 25.58
N LYS A 146 7.09 38.23 24.39
CA LYS A 146 6.85 39.66 24.13
C LYS A 146 5.37 39.97 23.91
N LEU A 147 4.62 39.08 23.26
CA LEU A 147 3.20 39.27 23.00
C LEU A 147 2.32 38.97 24.22
N GLY A 148 2.78 38.13 25.14
CA GLY A 148 2.03 37.75 26.33
C GLY A 148 0.69 37.11 25.96
N LYS A 149 -0.41 37.61 26.54
CA LYS A 149 -1.78 37.11 26.28
C LYS A 149 -2.31 37.37 24.87
N PHE A 150 -1.60 38.13 24.05
CA PHE A 150 -1.98 38.37 22.65
C PHE A 150 -1.56 37.24 21.70
N ALA A 151 -0.61 36.40 22.10
CA ALA A 151 -0.16 35.28 21.26
C ALA A 151 -1.21 34.17 21.24
N ASP A 152 -1.68 33.83 20.04
CA ASP A 152 -2.46 32.63 19.79
C ASP A 152 -1.54 31.41 19.69
N ASN A 153 -1.85 30.35 20.44
CA ASN A 153 -1.08 29.10 20.44
C ASN A 153 -1.22 28.31 19.12
N ASP A 154 -2.27 28.57 18.35
CA ASP A 154 -2.42 27.94 17.04
C ASP A 154 -1.48 28.53 15.99
N ILE A 155 -1.10 29.80 16.17
CA ILE A 155 -0.19 30.54 15.28
C ILE A 155 1.26 30.45 15.80
N ILE A 156 1.45 30.62 17.11
CA ILE A 156 2.75 30.47 17.78
C ILE A 156 2.65 29.27 18.74
N PRO A 157 2.83 28.05 18.21
CA PRO A 157 2.77 26.86 19.04
C PRO A 157 3.95 26.80 20.02
N GLU A 158 3.76 26.08 21.13
CA GLU A 158 4.85 25.83 22.10
C GLU A 158 5.87 24.82 21.56
N SER A 159 5.39 23.90 20.72
CA SER A 159 6.17 22.90 20.02
C SER A 159 5.45 22.52 18.73
N PHE A 160 6.18 22.01 17.74
CA PHE A 160 5.59 21.46 16.53
C PHE A 160 6.23 20.11 16.21
N ASP A 161 5.50 19.28 15.46
CA ASP A 161 5.98 18.00 14.99
C ASP A 161 5.58 17.81 13.54
N LEU A 162 6.58 17.78 12.64
CA LEU A 162 6.35 17.59 11.20
C LEU A 162 5.93 16.16 10.85
N TYR A 163 6.14 15.19 11.73
CA TYR A 163 5.62 13.82 11.60
C TYR A 163 4.28 13.62 12.32
N GLY A 164 3.71 14.66 12.96
CA GLY A 164 2.53 14.54 13.82
C GLY A 164 1.32 13.88 13.15
N ASN A 165 1.17 13.99 11.82
CA ASN A 165 0.13 13.33 11.04
C ASN A 165 0.61 12.13 10.21
N CYS A 166 1.83 11.63 10.44
CA CYS A 166 2.36 10.42 9.83
C CYS A 166 3.01 9.48 10.86
N TYR A 167 2.25 9.04 11.87
CA TYR A 167 2.74 8.04 12.84
C TYR A 167 3.22 6.74 12.16
N GLU A 168 2.56 6.36 11.08
CA GLU A 168 2.95 5.25 10.20
C GLU A 168 4.33 5.41 9.55
N CYS A 169 4.85 6.64 9.45
CA CYS A 169 6.21 6.91 9.00
C CYS A 169 7.27 6.62 10.09
N LEU A 170 6.88 6.41 11.35
CA LEU A 170 7.78 6.30 12.50
C LEU A 170 7.72 4.96 13.24
N GLU A 171 6.67 4.17 13.02
CA GLU A 171 6.40 2.96 13.79
C GLU A 171 6.25 1.72 12.88
N GLU A 172 7.05 0.68 13.14
CA GLU A 172 7.19 -0.50 12.27
C GLU A 172 5.94 -1.40 12.24
N ASN A 173 5.11 -1.37 13.30
CA ASN A 173 3.87 -2.14 13.35
C ASN A 173 2.90 -1.74 12.24
N TYR A 174 2.85 -0.46 11.85
CA TYR A 174 1.99 0.00 10.76
C TYR A 174 2.41 -0.57 9.40
N SER A 175 3.68 -0.92 9.21
CA SER A 175 4.13 -1.58 7.98
C SER A 175 3.51 -2.97 7.85
N LEU A 176 3.45 -3.73 8.96
CA LEU A 176 2.80 -5.04 8.99
C LEU A 176 1.28 -4.91 8.85
N GLU A 177 0.65 -3.98 9.58
CA GLU A 177 -0.79 -3.73 9.43
C GLU A 177 -1.16 -3.35 8.00
N PHE A 178 -0.34 -2.54 7.34
CA PHE A 178 -0.54 -2.20 5.93
C PHE A 178 -0.36 -3.42 5.01
N ALA A 179 0.65 -4.25 5.23
CA ALA A 179 0.84 -5.48 4.47
C ALA A 179 -0.37 -6.42 4.61
N ASP A 180 -0.87 -6.61 5.83
CA ASP A 180 -2.04 -7.44 6.14
C ASP A 180 -3.34 -6.88 5.53
N GLN A 181 -3.46 -5.56 5.43
CA GLN A 181 -4.58 -4.91 4.72
C GLN A 181 -4.54 -5.16 3.21
N LEU A 182 -3.34 -5.26 2.62
CA LEU A 182 -3.18 -5.54 1.19
C LEU A 182 -3.44 -7.01 0.87
N TYR A 183 -2.96 -7.90 1.71
CA TYR A 183 -3.14 -9.34 1.55
C TYR A 183 -3.03 -10.05 2.90
N LYS A 184 -4.04 -10.84 3.23
CA LYS A 184 -4.00 -11.73 4.39
C LYS A 184 -3.69 -13.14 3.90
N PRO A 185 -2.59 -13.77 4.35
CA PRO A 185 -2.27 -15.13 3.97
C PRO A 185 -3.40 -16.09 4.32
N GLU A 186 -3.73 -16.98 3.38
CA GLU A 186 -4.74 -18.01 3.63
C GLU A 186 -4.24 -19.02 4.68
N PRO A 187 -5.15 -19.65 5.45
CA PRO A 187 -4.78 -20.68 6.43
C PRO A 187 -4.01 -21.83 5.79
N GLU A 188 -3.25 -22.58 6.60
CA GLU A 188 -2.65 -23.85 6.16
C GLU A 188 -3.71 -24.83 5.65
N LEU A 189 -3.36 -25.68 4.68
CA LEU A 189 -4.26 -26.68 4.08
C LEU A 189 -4.92 -27.60 5.12
N SER A 190 -4.21 -27.92 6.21
CA SER A 190 -4.73 -28.70 7.34
C SER A 190 -5.94 -28.07 8.04
N LYS A 191 -6.18 -26.77 7.82
CA LYS A 191 -7.29 -25.98 8.36
C LYS A 191 -8.34 -25.61 7.30
N ARG A 192 -8.15 -26.02 6.04
CA ARG A 192 -9.06 -25.74 4.92
C ARG A 192 -10.01 -26.92 4.72
N ASP A 193 -10.97 -27.06 5.61
CA ASP A 193 -12.01 -28.08 5.47
C ASP A 193 -13.15 -27.64 4.53
N TYR A 194 -14.21 -28.44 4.45
CA TYR A 194 -15.39 -28.10 3.65
C TYR A 194 -16.00 -26.73 4.03
N GLN A 195 -16.00 -26.35 5.32
CA GLN A 195 -16.57 -25.07 5.75
C GLN A 195 -15.73 -23.89 5.26
N TYR A 196 -14.41 -24.05 5.23
CA TYR A 196 -13.52 -23.06 4.60
C TYR A 196 -13.91 -22.83 3.14
N TYR A 197 -13.99 -23.89 2.32
CA TYR A 197 -14.33 -23.76 0.90
C TYR A 197 -15.76 -23.28 0.68
N GLN A 198 -16.71 -23.67 1.53
CA GLN A 198 -18.05 -23.13 1.54
C GLN A 198 -18.08 -21.62 1.78
N SER A 199 -17.26 -21.11 2.71
CA SER A 199 -17.16 -19.67 2.97
C SER A 199 -16.61 -18.87 1.78
N LYS A 200 -15.91 -19.54 0.86
CA LYS A 200 -15.37 -18.98 -0.39
C LYS A 200 -16.33 -19.15 -1.58
N GLY A 201 -17.45 -19.88 -1.40
CA GLY A 201 -18.36 -20.24 -2.49
C GLY A 201 -17.83 -21.34 -3.41
N GLU A 202 -16.89 -22.16 -2.91
CA GLU A 202 -16.23 -23.24 -3.64
C GLU A 202 -16.68 -24.63 -3.16
N ASP A 203 -17.78 -24.73 -2.40
CA ASP A 203 -18.27 -25.99 -1.83
C ASP A 203 -18.64 -27.02 -2.91
N GLN A 204 -19.24 -26.59 -4.02
CA GLN A 204 -19.63 -27.48 -5.10
C GLN A 204 -18.41 -28.07 -5.83
N SER A 205 -17.43 -27.23 -6.19
CA SER A 205 -16.20 -27.67 -6.84
C SER A 205 -15.33 -28.50 -5.89
N TYR A 206 -15.27 -28.14 -4.60
CA TYR A 206 -14.62 -28.96 -3.57
C TYR A 206 -15.23 -30.36 -3.47
N GLY A 207 -16.57 -30.46 -3.47
CA GLY A 207 -17.26 -31.75 -3.49
C GLY A 207 -16.92 -32.57 -4.74
N GLN A 208 -17.02 -31.96 -5.92
CA GLN A 208 -16.76 -32.63 -7.20
C GLN A 208 -15.31 -33.11 -7.34
N HIS A 209 -14.33 -32.27 -6.98
CA HIS A 209 -12.90 -32.62 -7.06
C HIS A 209 -12.57 -33.81 -6.16
N ASN A 210 -13.13 -33.84 -4.95
CA ASN A 210 -12.86 -34.91 -4.01
C ASN A 210 -13.64 -36.19 -4.33
N GLU A 211 -14.88 -36.10 -4.83
CA GLU A 211 -15.64 -37.27 -5.29
C GLU A 211 -14.88 -38.02 -6.38
N ARG A 212 -14.33 -37.30 -7.37
CA ARG A 212 -13.52 -37.89 -8.43
C ARG A 212 -12.32 -38.66 -7.88
N VAL A 213 -11.63 -38.13 -6.88
CA VAL A 213 -10.51 -38.84 -6.26
C VAL A 213 -10.99 -40.05 -5.46
N PHE A 214 -12.15 -39.97 -4.81
CA PHE A 214 -12.74 -41.13 -4.14
C PHE A 214 -13.10 -42.24 -5.13
N GLU A 215 -13.65 -41.90 -6.30
CA GLU A 215 -13.87 -42.85 -7.39
C GLU A 215 -12.55 -43.50 -7.86
N GLU A 216 -11.51 -42.68 -8.08
CA GLU A 216 -10.19 -43.14 -8.55
C GLU A 216 -9.50 -44.10 -7.56
N ILE A 217 -9.69 -43.92 -6.25
CA ILE A 217 -9.12 -44.80 -5.23
C ILE A 217 -10.04 -45.97 -4.85
N GLY A 218 -11.24 -46.06 -5.44
CA GLY A 218 -12.22 -47.12 -5.16
C GLY A 218 -12.95 -46.98 -3.82
N HIS A 219 -13.25 -45.75 -3.40
CA HIS A 219 -13.96 -45.39 -2.17
C HIS A 219 -13.39 -46.07 -0.91
N LEU A 220 -12.06 -46.05 -0.77
CA LEU A 220 -11.40 -46.52 0.46
C LEU A 220 -12.04 -45.86 1.69
N SER A 221 -12.21 -46.65 2.76
CA SER A 221 -12.78 -46.20 4.02
C SER A 221 -12.01 -46.76 5.23
N GLY A 222 -12.19 -46.13 6.39
CA GLY A 222 -11.53 -46.54 7.64
C GLY A 222 -10.01 -46.51 7.56
N TRP A 223 -9.35 -47.54 8.10
CA TRP A 223 -7.89 -47.61 8.19
C TRP A 223 -7.19 -47.58 6.82
N LYS A 224 -7.82 -48.12 5.76
CA LYS A 224 -7.24 -48.11 4.40
C LYS A 224 -7.18 -46.71 3.81
N LEU A 225 -8.20 -45.90 4.07
CA LEU A 225 -8.22 -44.50 3.66
C LEU A 225 -7.16 -43.70 4.43
N GLN A 226 -7.04 -43.99 5.74
CA GLN A 226 -6.02 -43.39 6.58
C GLN A 226 -4.60 -43.70 6.07
N GLU A 227 -4.31 -44.97 5.81
CA GLU A 227 -3.03 -45.41 5.27
C GLU A 227 -2.73 -44.75 3.92
N TYR A 228 -3.73 -44.58 3.06
CA TYR A 228 -3.58 -43.97 1.74
C TYR A 228 -3.02 -42.54 1.79
N TRP A 229 -3.63 -41.64 2.57
CA TRP A 229 -3.15 -40.26 2.64
C TRP A 229 -1.90 -40.12 3.50
N GLN A 230 -1.72 -40.96 4.53
CA GLN A 230 -0.49 -40.98 5.34
C GLN A 230 0.72 -41.38 4.50
N ASN A 231 0.59 -42.41 3.66
CA ASN A 231 1.66 -42.86 2.76
C ASN A 231 2.04 -41.81 1.70
N ARG A 232 1.15 -40.83 1.45
CA ARG A 232 1.42 -39.66 0.59
C ARG A 232 2.01 -38.47 1.35
N GLY A 233 2.28 -38.62 2.65
CA GLY A 233 2.95 -37.62 3.47
C GLY A 233 2.04 -36.55 4.07
N PHE A 234 0.72 -36.69 3.96
CA PHE A 234 -0.23 -35.74 4.56
C PHE A 234 -0.37 -35.98 6.06
N LYS A 235 -0.53 -34.90 6.83
CA LYS A 235 -0.70 -34.95 8.29
C LYS A 235 -2.15 -35.22 8.69
N SER A 236 -3.09 -34.96 7.78
CA SER A 236 -4.52 -35.17 8.00
C SER A 236 -5.26 -35.43 6.69
N GLN A 237 -6.44 -36.05 6.79
CA GLN A 237 -7.36 -36.16 5.67
C GLN A 237 -7.78 -34.79 5.12
N THR A 238 -7.99 -33.80 6.00
CA THR A 238 -8.33 -32.42 5.60
C THR A 238 -7.26 -31.81 4.70
N GLU A 239 -5.99 -31.91 5.09
CA GLU A 239 -4.87 -31.41 4.30
C GLU A 239 -4.80 -32.09 2.92
N TRP A 240 -5.00 -33.40 2.86
CA TRP A 240 -5.01 -34.15 1.61
C TRP A 240 -6.16 -33.72 0.68
N LEU A 241 -7.38 -33.63 1.20
CA LEU A 241 -8.55 -33.23 0.41
C LEU A 241 -8.46 -31.77 -0.05
N ALA A 242 -7.94 -30.88 0.79
CA ALA A 242 -7.66 -29.50 0.42
C ALA A 242 -6.62 -29.45 -0.71
N GLN A 243 -5.49 -30.14 -0.57
CA GLN A 243 -4.45 -30.21 -1.61
C GLN A 243 -5.02 -30.71 -2.94
N ASN A 244 -5.83 -31.79 -2.91
CA ASN A 244 -6.47 -32.32 -4.10
C ASN A 244 -7.36 -31.28 -4.78
N HIS A 245 -8.22 -30.61 -4.02
CA HIS A 245 -9.09 -29.58 -4.57
C HIS A 245 -8.30 -28.44 -5.21
N GLU A 246 -7.27 -27.91 -4.53
CA GLU A 246 -6.43 -26.82 -5.04
C GLU A 246 -5.67 -27.25 -6.31
N ASP A 247 -5.22 -28.50 -6.42
CA ASP A 247 -4.50 -29.01 -7.60
C ASP A 247 -5.43 -29.16 -8.81
N MET A 248 -6.63 -29.68 -8.60
CA MET A 248 -7.63 -29.77 -9.66
C MET A 248 -8.08 -28.39 -10.13
N LYS A 249 -8.34 -27.47 -9.19
CA LYS A 249 -8.68 -26.07 -9.49
C LYS A 249 -7.59 -25.40 -10.32
N GLU A 250 -6.32 -25.54 -9.92
CA GLU A 250 -5.18 -25.00 -10.68
C GLU A 250 -5.16 -25.51 -12.12
N GLN A 251 -5.40 -26.80 -12.35
CA GLN A 251 -5.44 -27.38 -13.70
C GLN A 251 -6.57 -26.82 -14.55
N GLU A 252 -7.75 -26.59 -13.97
CA GLU A 252 -8.89 -25.97 -14.64
C GLU A 252 -8.60 -24.52 -15.02
N GLU A 253 -8.01 -23.76 -14.09
CA GLU A 253 -7.59 -22.37 -14.31
C GLU A 253 -6.52 -22.27 -15.41
N ILE A 254 -5.53 -23.17 -15.42
CA ILE A 254 -4.51 -23.23 -16.49
C ILE A 254 -5.17 -23.41 -17.86
N LYS A 255 -6.10 -24.37 -17.99
CA LYS A 255 -6.84 -24.59 -19.24
C LYS A 255 -7.63 -23.36 -19.67
N HIS A 256 -8.29 -22.70 -18.72
CA HIS A 256 -9.02 -21.46 -18.97
C HIS A 256 -8.08 -20.34 -19.46
N ILE A 257 -6.95 -20.14 -18.80
CA ILE A 257 -5.93 -19.15 -19.16
C ILE A 257 -5.35 -19.42 -20.56
N GLU A 258 -5.09 -20.68 -20.91
CA GLU A 258 -4.63 -21.06 -22.25
C GLU A 258 -5.64 -20.67 -23.33
N ASN A 259 -6.93 -20.87 -23.08
CA ASN A 259 -7.99 -20.45 -23.99
C ASN A 259 -8.05 -18.92 -24.11
N LEU A 260 -7.99 -18.18 -23.00
CA LEU A 260 -7.93 -16.72 -23.03
C LEU A 260 -6.73 -16.18 -23.84
N LYS A 261 -5.58 -16.85 -23.76
CA LYS A 261 -4.39 -16.48 -24.55
C LYS A 261 -4.60 -16.74 -26.04
N LYS A 262 -5.23 -17.86 -26.41
CA LYS A 262 -5.58 -18.18 -27.80
C LYS A 262 -6.55 -17.13 -28.37
N ASP A 263 -7.57 -16.76 -27.61
CA ASP A 263 -8.56 -15.75 -28.03
C ASP A 263 -7.90 -14.39 -28.25
N LEU A 264 -7.03 -13.96 -27.32
CA LEU A 264 -6.29 -12.71 -27.46
C LEU A 264 -5.37 -12.72 -28.70
N ALA A 265 -4.66 -13.82 -28.94
CA ALA A 265 -3.79 -13.96 -30.11
C ALA A 265 -4.60 -13.90 -31.41
N TYR A 266 -5.78 -14.53 -31.44
CA TYR A 266 -6.69 -14.47 -32.57
C TYR A 266 -7.20 -13.04 -32.82
N GLU A 267 -7.63 -12.31 -31.79
CA GLU A 267 -8.04 -10.92 -31.91
C GLU A 267 -6.94 -10.00 -32.44
N GLN A 268 -5.71 -10.17 -31.93
CA GLN A 268 -4.55 -9.39 -32.37
C GLN A 268 -4.21 -9.68 -33.83
N MET A 269 -4.22 -10.94 -34.24
CA MET A 269 -4.02 -11.34 -35.64
C MET A 269 -5.12 -10.77 -36.56
N MET A 270 -6.37 -10.72 -36.11
CA MET A 270 -7.46 -10.11 -36.88
C MET A 270 -7.27 -8.59 -37.06
N LYS A 271 -6.64 -7.92 -36.09
CA LYS A 271 -6.37 -6.47 -36.11
C LYS A 271 -5.09 -6.06 -36.87
N SER A 272 -4.10 -6.95 -37.05
CA SER A 272 -2.84 -6.60 -37.74
C SER A 272 -2.99 -6.57 -39.27
N GLU A 273 -2.55 -5.50 -39.95
CA GLU A 273 -2.67 -5.36 -41.42
C GLU A 273 -1.86 -6.42 -42.21
N ASP A 274 -0.81 -6.99 -41.60
CA ASP A 274 0.09 -7.98 -42.22
C ASP A 274 -0.46 -9.43 -42.26
N GLY A 275 -1.60 -9.69 -41.62
CA GLY A 275 -2.26 -11.00 -41.74
C GLY A 275 -2.91 -11.14 -43.11
N SER A 276 -2.20 -11.74 -44.08
CA SER A 276 -2.64 -11.92 -45.47
C SER A 276 -4.16 -12.14 -45.59
N GLY A 277 -4.84 -11.33 -46.41
CA GLY A 277 -6.31 -11.28 -46.49
C GLY A 277 -7.01 -12.60 -46.83
N LEU A 278 -6.27 -13.59 -47.33
CA LEU A 278 -6.72 -14.97 -47.54
C LEU A 278 -6.86 -15.76 -46.24
N PHE A 279 -5.88 -15.66 -45.32
CA PHE A 279 -5.91 -16.38 -44.05
C PHE A 279 -7.02 -15.86 -43.13
N LYS A 280 -7.23 -14.53 -43.11
CA LYS A 280 -8.33 -13.90 -42.37
C LYS A 280 -9.72 -14.29 -42.92
N LYS A 281 -9.87 -14.45 -44.24
CA LYS A 281 -11.14 -14.90 -44.86
C LYS A 281 -11.41 -16.38 -44.58
N PHE A 282 -10.39 -17.23 -44.63
CA PHE A 282 -10.52 -18.66 -44.36
C PHE A 282 -10.95 -18.92 -42.90
N LEU A 283 -10.36 -18.20 -41.94
CA LEU A 283 -10.70 -18.33 -40.53
C LEU A 283 -12.08 -17.79 -40.17
N LYS A 284 -12.53 -16.70 -40.80
CA LYS A 284 -13.93 -16.22 -40.71
C LYS A 284 -14.94 -17.22 -41.28
N GLY A 285 -14.54 -17.95 -42.34
CA GLY A 285 -15.38 -19.00 -42.93
C GLY A 285 -15.57 -20.20 -42.02
N ILE A 286 -14.55 -20.59 -41.24
CA ILE A 286 -14.62 -21.72 -40.32
C ILE A 286 -15.46 -21.38 -39.07
N THR A 287 -15.31 -20.18 -38.51
CA THR A 287 -16.08 -19.72 -37.33
C THR A 287 -17.58 -19.56 -37.62
N ASN A 288 -17.95 -19.14 -38.83
CA ASN A 288 -19.36 -19.06 -39.24
C ASN A 288 -19.99 -20.42 -39.58
N ALA A 289 -19.18 -21.48 -39.77
CA ALA A 289 -19.66 -22.83 -40.06
C ALA A 289 -19.81 -23.70 -38.80
N THR A 290 -19.44 -23.18 -37.63
CA THR A 290 -19.53 -23.87 -36.32
C THR A 290 -20.58 -23.27 -35.37
N ASN A 291 -21.35 -22.27 -35.82
CA ASN A 291 -22.56 -21.76 -35.16
C ASN A 291 -23.82 -22.22 -35.90
#